data_AF-A0A533ZIJ6-F1
#
_entry.id   AF-A0A533ZIJ6-F1
#
_cell.length_a   1.000
_cell.length_b   1.000
_cell.length_c   1.000
_cell.angle_alpha   90.00
_cell.angle_beta   90.00
_cell.angle_gamma   90.00
#
_symmetry.space_group_name_H-M   'P 1'
#
loop_
_entity.id
_entity.type
_entity.pdbx_description
1 polymer ?
#
loop_
_entity_poly.entity_id
_entity_poly.type
_entity_poly.pdbx_seq_one_letter_code
_entity_poly.pdbx_strand_id
1 'polypeptide(L)'
;MATILVVDDEVVFCELLKTLLQGHGHDVLTANNGRQAVELFKQHRPRFTMLDLRMPQMDGLEVLKQIRAIDTKAAVMILTAWGSDAMELQARKLGVTDFLSKSLSLDTIVASLQRGLMEPAQAGGAPKSPGEKARAFLGMLKADTILLVDNEPQTNEPLSRFLTQRGYQVHVAKDSPAILESVAREKPQLVVMDMDLPGLKGIEVLRTLRAKNYTGGFVMMTANEDDALLKAALELGSADILGKPVEPERLLVAVQVGLVLLH
;
A
#
# COMPACT_ATOMS: atom_id res chain seq x y z
N MET A 1 7.50 -7.56 20.97
CA MET A 1 6.35 -8.29 20.40
C MET A 1 5.06 -7.66 20.91
N ALA A 2 4.15 -7.31 20.01
CA ALA A 2 2.84 -6.72 20.32
C ALA A 2 1.83 -7.23 19.29
N THR A 3 0.58 -7.46 19.71
CA THR A 3 -0.51 -7.78 18.79
C THR A 3 -1.05 -6.49 18.17
N ILE A 4 -1.02 -6.40 16.85
CA ILE A 4 -1.49 -5.27 16.05
C ILE A 4 -2.69 -5.73 15.24
N LEU A 5 -3.75 -4.95 15.23
CA LEU A 5 -4.89 -5.14 14.34
C LEU A 5 -4.81 -4.16 13.17
N VAL A 6 -4.71 -4.66 11.95
CA VAL A 6 -4.77 -3.87 10.72
C VAL A 6 -6.16 -4.02 10.12
N VAL A 7 -6.82 -2.90 9.84
CA VAL A 7 -8.21 -2.86 9.38
C VAL A 7 -8.30 -2.05 8.09
N ASP A 8 -8.60 -2.73 7.00
CA ASP A 8 -8.68 -2.14 5.67
C ASP A 8 -9.50 -3.05 4.74
N ASP A 9 -10.43 -2.50 3.96
CA ASP A 9 -11.14 -3.29 2.95
C ASP A 9 -10.24 -3.68 1.77
N GLU A 10 -9.13 -2.98 1.56
CA GLU A 10 -8.08 -3.37 0.62
C GLU A 10 -7.26 -4.55 1.19
N VAL A 11 -7.69 -5.78 0.87
CA VAL A 11 -7.03 -7.04 1.29
C VAL A 11 -5.52 -7.02 1.06
N VAL A 12 -5.11 -6.49 -0.10
CA VAL A 12 -3.71 -6.42 -0.53
C VAL A 12 -2.90 -5.53 0.41
N PHE A 13 -3.45 -4.40 0.85
CA PHE A 13 -2.80 -3.50 1.79
C PHE A 13 -2.70 -4.10 3.19
N CYS A 14 -3.75 -4.80 3.64
CA CYS A 14 -3.72 -5.57 4.89
C CYS A 14 -2.56 -6.59 4.90
N GLU A 15 -2.41 -7.37 3.82
CA GLU A 15 -1.34 -8.37 3.73
C GLU A 15 0.06 -7.74 3.63
N LEU A 16 0.20 -6.59 2.96
CA LEU A 16 1.44 -5.81 2.97
C LEU A 16 1.85 -5.39 4.39
N LEU A 17 0.94 -4.73 5.12
CA LEU A 17 1.23 -4.28 6.48
C LEU A 17 1.48 -5.45 7.43
N LYS A 18 0.74 -6.55 7.26
CA LYS A 18 0.97 -7.79 8.00
C LYS A 18 2.37 -8.35 7.77
N THR A 19 2.77 -8.53 6.52
CA THR A 19 4.11 -9.03 6.17
C THR A 19 5.20 -8.13 6.75
N LEU A 20 5.07 -6.81 6.55
CA LEU A 20 6.02 -5.81 7.02
C LEU A 20 6.15 -5.82 8.55
N LEU A 21 5.03 -5.80 9.27
CA LEU A 21 5.01 -5.72 10.74
C LEU A 21 5.41 -7.05 11.40
N GLN A 22 5.10 -8.19 10.78
CA GLN A 22 5.61 -9.51 11.20
C GLN A 22 7.14 -9.57 11.05
N GLY A 23 7.70 -9.01 9.97
CA GLY A 23 9.14 -8.84 9.81
C GLY A 23 9.80 -8.00 10.92
N HIS A 24 9.02 -7.13 11.58
CA HIS A 24 9.43 -6.34 12.74
C HIS A 24 9.14 -7.03 14.10
N GLY A 25 8.72 -8.30 14.10
CA GLY A 25 8.51 -9.09 15.32
C GLY A 25 7.19 -8.81 16.05
N HIS A 26 6.16 -8.39 15.32
CA HIS A 26 4.79 -8.22 15.83
C HIS A 26 3.87 -9.36 15.39
N ASP A 27 2.86 -9.65 16.21
CA ASP A 27 1.74 -10.50 15.79
C ASP A 27 0.69 -9.61 15.13
N VAL A 28 0.24 -9.98 13.94
CA VAL A 28 -0.68 -9.12 13.17
C VAL A 28 -1.97 -9.86 12.86
N LEU A 29 -3.08 -9.24 13.24
CA LEU A 29 -4.43 -9.61 12.88
C LEU A 29 -4.89 -8.68 11.75
N THR A 30 -5.61 -9.22 10.76
CA THR A 30 -6.19 -8.43 9.67
C THR A 30 -7.71 -8.50 9.71
N ALA A 31 -8.37 -7.39 9.40
CA ALA A 31 -9.81 -7.31 9.23
C ALA A 31 -10.14 -6.55 7.96
N ASN A 32 -11.04 -7.10 7.14
CA ASN A 32 -11.37 -6.56 5.82
C ASN A 32 -12.71 -5.83 5.77
N ASN A 33 -13.32 -5.60 6.94
CA ASN A 33 -14.52 -4.80 7.13
C ASN A 33 -14.67 -4.41 8.60
N GLY A 34 -15.49 -3.38 8.87
CA GLY A 34 -15.68 -2.86 10.22
C GLY A 34 -16.27 -3.84 11.23
N ARG A 35 -17.16 -4.75 10.81
CA ARG A 35 -17.76 -5.74 11.71
C ARG A 35 -16.72 -6.72 12.24
N GLN A 36 -15.91 -7.28 11.33
CA GLN A 36 -14.81 -8.17 11.67
C GLN A 36 -13.78 -7.45 12.55
N ALA A 37 -13.49 -6.18 12.26
CA ALA A 37 -12.56 -5.37 13.06
C ALA A 37 -12.99 -5.25 14.52
N VAL A 38 -14.26 -4.91 14.76
CA VAL A 38 -14.82 -4.80 16.12
C VAL A 38 -14.83 -6.15 16.83
N GLU A 39 -15.14 -7.24 16.13
CA GLU A 39 -15.12 -8.59 16.69
C GLU A 39 -13.71 -9.02 17.10
N LEU A 40 -12.72 -8.89 16.20
CA LEU A 40 -11.33 -9.21 16.49
C LEU A 40 -10.78 -8.35 17.62
N PHE A 41 -11.14 -7.06 17.66
CA PHE A 41 -10.76 -6.16 18.76
C PHE A 41 -11.29 -6.65 20.11
N LYS A 42 -12.57 -7.06 20.17
CA LYS A 42 -13.18 -7.60 21.40
C LYS A 42 -12.50 -8.89 21.87
N GLN A 43 -12.20 -9.79 20.93
CA GLN A 43 -11.64 -11.10 21.22
C GLN A 43 -10.16 -11.02 21.66
N HIS A 44 -9.35 -10.23 20.96
CA HIS A 44 -7.89 -10.26 21.11
C HIS A 44 -7.32 -9.08 21.88
N ARG A 45 -8.10 -7.99 22.08
CA ARG A 45 -7.65 -6.76 22.74
C ARG A 45 -6.26 -6.32 22.25
N PRO A 46 -6.11 -6.07 20.93
CA PRO A 46 -4.82 -5.74 20.33
C PRO A 46 -4.22 -4.50 21.00
N ARG A 47 -2.89 -4.49 21.14
CA ARG A 47 -2.16 -3.37 21.76
C ARG A 47 -2.21 -2.11 20.88
N PHE A 48 -2.37 -2.28 19.57
CA PHE A 48 -2.45 -1.19 18.61
C PHE A 48 -3.40 -1.56 17.47
N THR A 49 -4.17 -0.60 16.98
CA THR A 49 -5.05 -0.76 15.82
C THR A 49 -4.68 0.26 14.74
N MET A 50 -4.45 -0.19 13.52
CA MET A 50 -4.35 0.64 12.32
C MET A 50 -5.67 0.53 11.58
N LEU A 51 -6.32 1.66 11.32
CA LEU A 51 -7.71 1.69 10.87
C LEU A 51 -7.89 2.61 9.66
N ASP A 52 -8.35 2.04 8.55
CA ASP A 52 -8.85 2.81 7.42
C ASP A 52 -10.21 3.44 7.73
N LEU A 53 -10.48 4.62 7.18
CA LEU A 53 -11.74 5.33 7.40
C LEU A 53 -12.83 4.99 6.39
N ARG A 54 -12.45 4.57 5.18
CA ARG A 54 -13.32 4.46 4.00
C ARG A 54 -13.57 3.01 3.65
N MET A 55 -14.24 2.30 4.55
CA MET A 55 -14.66 0.92 4.31
C MET A 55 -16.16 0.83 3.95
N PRO A 56 -16.56 -0.13 3.11
CA PRO A 56 -17.96 -0.42 2.82
C PRO A 56 -18.74 -0.86 4.07
N GLN A 57 -20.06 -0.61 4.04
CA GLN A 57 -21.05 -1.00 5.06
C GLN A 57 -20.89 -0.33 6.44
N MET A 58 -19.69 -0.38 7.02
CA MET A 58 -19.34 0.25 8.29
C MET A 58 -18.02 0.99 8.12
N ASP A 59 -18.08 2.32 8.12
CA ASP A 59 -16.90 3.16 7.99
C ASP A 59 -15.99 3.09 9.24
N GLY A 60 -14.74 3.51 9.08
CA GLY A 60 -13.76 3.46 10.16
C GLY A 60 -14.06 4.40 11.32
N LEU A 61 -14.83 5.46 11.11
CA LEU A 61 -15.20 6.35 12.22
C LEU A 61 -16.20 5.65 13.15
N GLU A 62 -17.13 4.87 12.59
CA GLU A 62 -18.05 4.04 13.36
C GLU A 62 -17.34 2.90 14.08
N VAL A 63 -16.38 2.24 13.42
CA VAL A 63 -15.49 1.25 14.07
C VAL A 63 -14.75 1.88 15.25
N LEU A 64 -14.17 3.07 15.07
CA LEU A 64 -13.45 3.79 16.12
C LEU A 64 -14.36 4.09 17.32
N LYS A 65 -15.60 4.56 17.09
CA LYS A 65 -16.57 4.79 18.19
C LYS A 65 -16.87 3.50 18.96
N GLN A 66 -17.05 2.38 18.26
CA GLN A 66 -17.30 1.09 18.91
C GLN A 66 -16.09 0.59 19.69
N ILE A 67 -14.88 0.72 19.14
CA ILE A 67 -13.63 0.43 19.87
C ILE A 67 -13.55 1.29 21.13
N ARG A 68 -13.83 2.60 21.04
CA ARG A 68 -13.82 3.53 22.19
C ARG A 68 -14.87 3.18 23.25
N ALA A 69 -16.03 2.63 22.86
CA ALA A 69 -17.03 2.14 23.79
C ALA A 69 -16.57 0.88 24.56
N ILE A 70 -15.67 0.09 23.99
CA ILE A 70 -15.09 -1.12 24.60
C ILE A 70 -13.84 -0.79 25.43
N ASP A 71 -13.02 0.13 24.94
CA ASP A 71 -11.79 0.61 25.55
C ASP A 71 -11.52 2.06 25.15
N THR A 72 -11.74 2.97 26.10
CA THR A 72 -11.56 4.42 25.92
C THR A 72 -10.11 4.82 25.68
N LYS A 73 -9.13 3.95 26.00
CA LYS A 73 -7.70 4.20 25.89
C LYS A 73 -7.01 3.39 24.79
N ALA A 74 -7.75 2.60 24.02
CA ALA A 74 -7.15 1.78 22.97
C ALA A 74 -6.31 2.62 22.00
N ALA A 75 -5.07 2.21 21.74
CA ALA A 75 -4.22 2.91 20.78
C ALA A 75 -4.73 2.63 19.36
N VAL A 76 -5.22 3.67 18.69
CA VAL A 76 -5.79 3.58 17.34
C VAL A 76 -5.15 4.66 16.48
N MET A 77 -4.51 4.25 15.39
CA MET A 77 -4.01 5.13 14.35
C MET A 77 -4.93 5.04 13.14
N ILE A 78 -5.29 6.20 12.59
CA ILE A 78 -5.96 6.24 11.31
C ILE A 78 -4.93 6.20 10.19
N LEU A 79 -5.18 5.35 9.19
CA LEU A 79 -4.38 5.25 7.98
C LEU A 79 -5.32 5.20 6.77
N THR A 80 -5.48 6.31 6.05
CA THR A 80 -6.47 6.43 4.96
C THR A 80 -5.87 7.08 3.72
N ALA A 81 -6.33 6.71 2.53
CA ALA A 81 -6.06 7.43 1.29
C ALA A 81 -7.04 8.60 1.06
N TRP A 82 -8.18 8.58 1.76
CA TRP A 82 -9.20 9.64 1.68
C TRP A 82 -9.66 10.07 3.07
N GLY A 83 -9.17 11.22 3.51
CA GLY A 83 -9.66 11.92 4.69
C GLY A 83 -10.11 13.32 4.32
N SER A 84 -11.33 13.69 4.67
CA SER A 84 -11.70 15.12 4.70
C SER A 84 -11.22 15.73 6.01
N ASP A 85 -10.96 17.04 6.02
CA ASP A 85 -10.63 17.80 7.24
C ASP A 85 -11.66 17.55 8.36
N ALA A 86 -12.93 17.39 7.98
CA ALA A 86 -14.01 17.08 8.92
C ALA A 86 -13.87 15.68 9.55
N MET A 87 -13.55 14.66 8.76
CA MET A 87 -13.32 13.29 9.25
C MET A 87 -12.06 13.20 10.10
N GLU A 88 -10.98 13.86 9.69
CA GLU A 88 -9.75 13.93 10.48
C GLU A 88 -10.02 14.61 11.83
N LEU A 89 -10.71 15.75 11.83
CA LEU A 89 -11.06 16.46 13.07
C LEU A 89 -11.92 15.58 13.99
N GLN A 90 -12.88 14.82 13.45
CA GLN A 90 -13.70 13.89 14.22
C GLN A 90 -12.88 12.74 14.81
N ALA A 91 -12.00 12.12 14.02
CA ALA A 91 -11.11 11.06 14.50
C ALA A 91 -10.20 11.57 15.62
N ARG A 92 -9.61 12.77 15.46
CA ARG A 92 -8.79 13.41 16.50
C ARG A 92 -9.59 13.71 17.78
N LYS A 93 -10.84 14.16 17.67
CA LYS A 93 -11.73 14.36 18.83
C LYS A 93 -12.04 13.06 19.57
N LEU A 94 -12.04 11.92 18.87
CA LEU A 94 -12.19 10.59 19.47
C LEU A 94 -10.87 10.05 20.06
N GLY A 95 -9.80 10.84 20.07
CA GLY A 95 -8.54 10.48 20.73
C GLY A 95 -7.75 9.40 20.01
N VAL A 96 -7.65 9.48 18.68
CA VAL A 96 -6.70 8.63 17.92
C VAL A 96 -5.26 9.00 18.28
N THR A 97 -4.39 7.99 18.29
CA THR A 97 -2.96 8.12 18.56
C THR A 97 -2.28 8.93 17.44
N ASP A 98 -2.66 8.68 16.20
CA ASP A 98 -2.16 9.40 15.04
C ASP A 98 -3.14 9.32 13.86
N PHE A 99 -2.94 10.16 12.85
CA PHE A 99 -3.68 10.17 11.60
C PHE A 99 -2.71 10.36 10.44
N LEU A 100 -2.61 9.36 9.58
CA LEU A 100 -1.65 9.30 8.48
C LEU A 100 -2.35 9.03 7.15
N SER A 101 -1.73 9.52 6.07
CA SER A 101 -2.12 9.15 4.72
C SER A 101 -1.44 7.84 4.32
N LYS A 102 -2.19 6.93 3.67
CA LYS A 102 -1.63 5.72 3.01
C LYS A 102 -0.57 6.09 1.97
N SER A 103 -0.58 7.32 1.48
CA SER A 103 0.37 7.82 0.49
C SER A 103 1.80 8.08 1.03
N LEU A 104 2.01 7.92 2.34
CA LEU A 104 3.33 7.97 2.97
C LEU A 104 4.15 6.71 2.68
N SER A 105 5.46 6.79 2.91
CA SER A 105 6.31 5.59 2.83
C SER A 105 5.99 4.62 3.96
N LEU A 106 6.16 3.32 3.69
CA LEU A 106 5.98 2.27 4.68
C LEU A 106 6.85 2.48 5.93
N ASP A 107 8.08 2.97 5.75
CA ASP A 107 8.96 3.31 6.87
C ASP A 107 8.37 4.39 7.78
N THR A 108 7.69 5.38 7.20
CA THR A 108 7.04 6.44 7.97
C THR A 108 5.88 5.88 8.79
N ILE A 109 5.10 4.98 8.19
CA ILE A 109 3.98 4.29 8.85
C ILE A 109 4.50 3.43 10.01
N VAL A 110 5.52 2.60 9.76
CA VAL A 110 6.14 1.74 10.78
C VAL A 110 6.76 2.57 11.90
N ALA A 111 7.47 3.64 11.58
CA ALA A 111 8.05 4.54 12.59
C ALA A 111 6.97 5.17 13.46
N SER A 112 5.83 5.56 12.89
CA SER A 112 4.74 6.11 13.68
C SER A 112 4.07 5.07 14.58
N LEU A 113 3.90 3.83 14.09
CA LEU A 113 3.43 2.72 14.91
C LEU A 113 4.37 2.44 16.08
N GLN A 114 5.68 2.41 15.85
CA GLN A 114 6.67 2.20 16.90
C GLN A 114 6.60 3.29 17.98
N ARG A 115 6.44 4.57 17.59
CA ARG A 115 6.21 5.67 18.55
C ARG A 115 4.92 5.46 19.34
N GLY A 116 3.82 5.13 18.65
CA GLY A 116 2.53 4.88 19.28
C GLY A 116 2.51 3.68 20.25
N LEU A 117 3.40 2.71 20.05
CA LEU A 117 3.60 1.58 20.98
C LEU A 117 4.44 1.94 22.21
N MET A 118 5.29 2.96 22.11
CA MET A 118 6.21 3.43 23.17
C MET A 118 5.59 4.52 24.05
N GLU A 119 4.74 5.39 23.50
CA GLU A 119 4.13 6.50 24.24
C GLU A 119 2.68 6.18 24.65
N PRO A 120 2.32 6.25 25.96
CA PRO A 120 0.93 6.20 26.36
C PRO A 120 0.23 7.49 25.92
N ALA A 121 -0.74 7.35 25.01
CA ALA A 121 -1.70 8.34 24.52
C ALA A 121 -1.62 9.73 25.20
N GLN A 122 -0.71 10.58 24.72
CA GLN A 122 -0.82 12.03 24.86
C GLN A 122 -0.72 12.67 23.47
N ALA A 123 -1.69 13.55 23.23
CA ALA A 123 -2.01 14.13 21.94
C ALA A 123 -0.95 15.11 21.43
N GLY A 124 -0.87 15.19 20.10
CA GLY A 124 -0.59 16.45 19.41
C GLY A 124 0.89 16.78 19.20
N GLY A 125 1.53 16.07 18.28
CA GLY A 125 2.79 16.52 17.68
C GLY A 125 2.82 16.14 16.21
N ALA A 126 2.81 17.14 15.32
CA ALA A 126 3.16 16.95 13.92
C ALA A 126 4.48 16.15 13.78
N PRO A 127 4.68 15.39 12.69
CA PRO A 127 5.80 14.47 12.56
C PRO A 127 7.13 15.21 12.75
N LYS A 128 7.81 14.97 13.89
CA LYS A 128 9.23 15.29 14.03
C LYS A 128 10.00 14.26 13.21
N SER A 129 10.95 14.78 12.42
CA SER A 129 11.70 14.05 11.39
C SER A 129 12.23 12.70 11.87
N PRO A 130 12.36 11.69 10.98
CA PRO A 130 12.89 10.38 11.34
C PRO A 130 14.24 10.52 12.05
N GLY A 131 14.39 9.86 13.21
CA GLY A 131 15.64 9.85 13.96
C GLY A 131 16.80 9.29 13.12
N GLU A 132 18.04 9.60 13.50
CA GLU A 132 19.25 9.28 12.71
C GLU A 132 19.36 7.79 12.29
N LYS A 133 18.82 6.86 13.09
CA LYS A 133 18.76 5.43 12.74
C LYS A 133 17.75 5.11 11.63
N ALA A 134 16.58 5.76 11.63
CA ALA A 134 15.61 5.65 10.55
C ALA A 134 16.14 6.31 9.27
N ARG A 135 16.92 7.40 9.39
CA ARG A 135 17.60 8.06 8.26
C ARG A 135 18.70 7.20 7.63
N ALA A 136 19.47 6.49 8.45
CA ALA A 136 20.46 5.52 7.98
C ALA A 136 19.81 4.30 7.31
N PHE A 137 18.66 3.85 7.80
CA PHE A 137 17.86 2.79 7.19
C PHE A 137 17.22 3.23 5.86
N LEU A 138 16.62 4.43 5.82
CA LEU A 138 16.11 5.09 4.61
C LEU A 138 17.20 5.31 3.55
N GLY A 139 18.46 5.51 3.96
CA GLY A 139 19.60 5.63 3.07
C GLY A 139 20.16 4.30 2.54
N MET A 140 19.75 3.16 3.12
CA MET A 140 20.12 1.81 2.65
C MET A 140 19.13 1.24 1.64
N LEU A 141 17.91 1.77 1.57
CA LEU A 141 16.97 1.46 0.50
C LEU A 141 17.44 2.19 -0.76
N LYS A 142 17.97 1.43 -1.72
CA LYS A 142 18.07 1.93 -3.09
C LYS A 142 16.69 2.43 -3.49
N ALA A 143 16.61 3.60 -4.13
CA ALA A 143 15.39 4.03 -4.79
C ALA A 143 14.97 2.93 -5.77
N ASP A 144 13.88 2.23 -5.46
CA ASP A 144 13.42 1.13 -6.30
C ASP A 144 13.08 1.66 -7.70
N THR A 145 13.63 0.99 -8.70
CA THR A 145 13.44 1.26 -10.11
C THR A 145 12.13 0.61 -10.56
N ILE A 146 11.21 1.45 -11.01
CA ILE A 146 9.90 1.06 -11.53
C ILE A 146 9.88 1.32 -13.04
N LEU A 147 9.41 0.35 -13.82
CA LEU A 147 9.11 0.55 -15.23
C LEU A 147 7.59 0.69 -15.42
N LEU A 148 7.13 1.88 -15.78
CA LEU A 148 5.75 2.14 -16.16
C LEU A 148 5.57 1.89 -17.67
N VAL A 149 4.59 1.07 -18.01
CA VAL A 149 4.29 0.68 -19.40
C VAL A 149 2.84 0.97 -19.69
N ASP A 150 2.62 2.07 -20.41
CA ASP A 150 1.29 2.52 -20.85
C ASP A 150 1.49 3.34 -22.14
N ASN A 151 0.60 3.18 -23.11
CA ASN A 151 0.66 3.87 -24.40
C ASN A 151 0.04 5.29 -24.35
N GLU A 152 -0.59 5.69 -23.24
CA GLU A 152 -1.26 6.97 -23.03
C GLU A 152 -0.32 7.98 -22.32
N PRO A 153 0.27 8.96 -23.02
CA PRO A 153 1.24 9.88 -22.42
C PRO A 153 0.62 10.77 -21.33
N GLN A 154 -0.68 11.05 -21.44
CA GLN A 154 -1.42 11.88 -20.49
C GLN A 154 -1.59 11.20 -19.12
N THR A 155 -1.58 9.86 -19.09
CA THR A 155 -1.68 9.07 -17.86
C THR A 155 -0.29 8.81 -17.26
N ASN A 156 0.71 8.60 -18.12
CA ASN A 156 2.10 8.34 -17.70
C ASN A 156 2.73 9.48 -16.91
N GLU A 157 2.60 10.72 -17.38
CA GLU A 157 3.31 11.87 -16.81
C GLU A 157 2.88 12.14 -15.34
N PRO A 158 1.56 12.19 -15.00
CA PRO A 158 1.12 12.36 -13.62
C PRO A 158 1.56 11.20 -12.70
N LEU A 159 1.42 9.94 -13.14
CA LEU A 159 1.77 8.77 -12.32
C LEU A 159 3.27 8.67 -12.09
N SER A 160 4.07 8.87 -13.13
CA SER A 160 5.54 8.88 -13.04
C SER A 160 6.03 9.98 -12.09
N ARG A 161 5.49 11.19 -12.23
CA ARG A 161 5.82 12.31 -11.34
C ARG A 161 5.43 12.01 -9.89
N PHE A 162 4.25 11.45 -9.67
CA PHE A 162 3.73 11.14 -8.33
C PHE A 162 4.58 10.08 -7.61
N LEU A 163 5.02 9.03 -8.31
CA LEU A 163 5.92 8.01 -7.77
C LEU A 163 7.34 8.55 -7.58
N THR A 164 7.85 9.35 -8.51
CA THR A 164 9.18 9.98 -8.40
C THR A 164 9.28 10.89 -7.17
N GLN A 165 8.23 11.66 -6.88
CA GLN A 165 8.15 12.50 -5.67
C GLN A 165 8.18 11.70 -4.36
N ARG A 166 7.89 10.39 -4.42
CA ARG A 166 7.95 9.46 -3.29
C ARG A 166 9.26 8.68 -3.20
N GLY A 167 10.22 9.00 -4.07
CA GLY A 167 11.59 8.47 -4.02
C GLY A 167 11.85 7.28 -4.93
N TYR A 168 10.91 6.88 -5.79
CA TYR A 168 11.15 5.83 -6.79
C TYR A 168 11.86 6.36 -8.03
N GLN A 169 12.66 5.52 -8.70
CA GLN A 169 13.20 5.83 -10.02
C GLN A 169 12.26 5.28 -11.08
N VAL A 170 11.50 6.14 -11.75
CA VAL A 170 10.49 5.72 -12.72
C VAL A 170 11.00 5.87 -14.15
N HIS A 171 10.99 4.78 -14.90
CA HIS A 171 11.22 4.75 -16.35
C HIS A 171 9.89 4.48 -17.06
N VAL A 172 9.71 5.04 -18.25
CA VAL A 172 8.49 4.84 -19.06
C VAL A 172 8.84 4.12 -20.37
N ALA A 173 8.13 3.04 -20.69
CA ALA A 173 8.18 2.38 -22.00
C ALA A 173 6.80 2.43 -22.67
N LYS A 174 6.76 2.74 -23.98
CA LYS A 174 5.51 3.04 -24.70
C LYS A 174 5.09 1.95 -25.68
N ASP A 175 5.99 1.04 -26.06
CA ASP A 175 5.73 0.01 -27.06
C ASP A 175 6.45 -1.32 -26.80
N SER A 176 5.95 -2.35 -27.47
CA SER A 176 6.27 -3.77 -27.25
C SER A 176 7.77 -4.12 -27.26
N PRO A 177 8.58 -3.77 -28.29
CA PRO A 177 10.01 -4.08 -28.27
C PRO A 177 10.75 -3.29 -27.20
N ALA A 178 10.36 -2.02 -26.97
CA ALA A 178 11.01 -1.19 -25.97
C ALA A 178 10.80 -1.72 -24.54
N ILE A 179 9.73 -2.48 -24.26
CA ILE A 179 9.51 -3.05 -22.92
C ILE A 179 10.60 -4.06 -22.57
N LEU A 180 10.82 -5.06 -23.41
CA LEU A 180 11.80 -6.12 -23.11
C LEU A 180 13.21 -5.55 -23.04
N GLU A 181 13.54 -4.61 -23.93
CA GLU A 181 14.82 -3.89 -23.90
C GLU A 181 14.98 -3.04 -22.63
N SER A 182 13.93 -2.33 -22.22
CA SER A 182 13.95 -1.50 -21.01
C SER A 182 14.03 -2.35 -19.75
N VAL A 183 13.37 -3.50 -19.69
CA VAL A 183 13.53 -4.44 -18.56
C VAL A 183 14.97 -4.97 -18.51
N ALA A 184 15.57 -5.30 -19.65
CA ALA A 184 16.96 -5.78 -19.69
C ALA A 184 17.98 -4.69 -19.31
N ARG A 185 17.73 -3.44 -19.75
CA ARG A 185 18.61 -2.28 -19.53
C ARG A 185 18.50 -1.72 -18.12
N GLU A 186 17.29 -1.41 -17.68
CA GLU A 186 17.03 -0.73 -16.41
C GLU A 186 16.95 -1.72 -15.24
N LYS A 187 16.69 -3.01 -15.50
CA LYS A 187 16.48 -4.05 -14.48
C LYS A 187 15.55 -3.58 -13.35
N PRO A 188 14.33 -3.16 -13.69
CA PRO A 188 13.39 -2.65 -12.71
C PRO A 188 13.08 -3.72 -11.66
N GLN A 189 12.86 -3.31 -10.42
CA GLN A 189 12.37 -4.19 -9.36
C GLN A 189 10.86 -4.45 -9.55
N LEU A 190 10.14 -3.51 -10.14
CA LEU A 190 8.70 -3.62 -10.41
C LEU A 190 8.35 -3.08 -11.80
N VAL A 191 7.47 -3.78 -12.52
CA VAL A 191 6.85 -3.29 -13.76
C VAL A 191 5.38 -3.00 -13.52
N VAL A 192 4.94 -1.77 -13.80
CA VAL A 192 3.52 -1.39 -13.84
C VAL A 192 3.09 -1.43 -15.29
N MET A 193 2.15 -2.31 -15.64
CA MET A 193 1.89 -2.72 -17.02
C MET A 193 0.42 -2.57 -17.40
N ASP A 194 0.13 -1.77 -18.42
CA ASP A 194 -1.16 -1.79 -19.08
C ASP A 194 -1.43 -3.14 -19.77
N MET A 195 -2.63 -3.68 -19.59
CA MET A 195 -3.09 -4.90 -20.25
C MET A 195 -3.35 -4.68 -21.75
N ASP A 196 -3.85 -3.52 -22.13
CA ASP A 196 -4.33 -3.22 -23.47
C ASP A 196 -3.32 -2.37 -24.26
N LEU A 197 -2.15 -2.94 -24.53
CA LEU A 197 -1.14 -2.27 -25.35
C LEU A 197 -1.42 -2.44 -26.86
N PRO A 198 -1.13 -1.42 -27.70
CA PRO A 198 -1.26 -1.54 -29.14
C PRO A 198 -0.36 -2.65 -29.71
N GLY A 199 -0.98 -3.68 -30.30
CA GLY A 199 -0.28 -4.74 -31.03
C GLY A 199 0.27 -5.90 -30.19
N LEU A 200 0.22 -5.84 -28.85
CA LEU A 200 0.59 -6.96 -27.97
C LEU A 200 -0.23 -6.88 -26.67
N LYS A 201 -0.69 -8.00 -26.12
CA LYS A 201 -1.39 -7.97 -24.82
C LYS A 201 -0.37 -7.92 -23.67
N GLY A 202 -0.60 -7.09 -22.66
CA GLY A 202 0.29 -6.97 -21.49
C GLY A 202 0.52 -8.31 -20.77
N ILE A 203 -0.48 -9.20 -20.76
CA ILE A 203 -0.36 -10.58 -20.24
C ILE A 203 0.70 -11.42 -20.97
N GLU A 204 0.88 -11.20 -22.28
CA GLU A 204 1.87 -11.92 -23.09
C GLU A 204 3.29 -11.44 -22.77
N VAL A 205 3.44 -10.14 -22.49
CA VAL A 205 4.69 -9.55 -21.98
C VAL A 205 5.06 -10.17 -20.64
N LEU A 206 4.13 -10.20 -19.68
CA LEU A 206 4.33 -10.82 -18.37
C LEU A 206 4.77 -12.28 -18.51
N ARG A 207 4.04 -13.06 -19.31
CA ARG A 207 4.39 -14.47 -19.58
C ARG A 207 5.79 -14.60 -20.17
N THR A 208 6.16 -13.74 -21.12
CA THR A 208 7.48 -13.74 -21.76
C THR A 208 8.59 -13.41 -20.77
N LEU A 209 8.38 -12.42 -19.91
CA LEU A 209 9.36 -12.03 -18.88
C LEU A 209 9.53 -13.13 -17.83
N ARG A 210 8.45 -13.77 -17.40
CA ARG A 210 8.51 -14.94 -16.51
C ARG A 210 9.23 -16.12 -17.16
N ALA A 211 8.97 -16.42 -18.43
CA ALA A 211 9.70 -17.44 -19.18
C ALA A 211 11.21 -17.13 -19.33
N LYS A 212 11.59 -15.85 -19.29
CA LYS A 212 12.99 -15.37 -19.25
C LYS A 212 13.55 -15.26 -17.83
N ASN A 213 12.91 -15.85 -16.83
CA ASN A 213 13.31 -15.83 -15.42
C ASN A 213 13.45 -14.42 -14.83
N TYR A 214 12.70 -13.43 -15.33
CA TYR A 214 12.61 -12.14 -14.68
C TYR A 214 11.84 -12.30 -13.37
N THR A 215 12.47 -11.91 -12.26
CA THR A 215 11.92 -12.09 -10.91
C THR A 215 11.26 -10.85 -10.33
N GLY A 216 11.36 -9.69 -10.99
CA GLY A 216 10.74 -8.46 -10.49
C GLY A 216 9.20 -8.55 -10.44
N GLY A 217 8.61 -7.68 -9.64
CA GLY A 217 7.17 -7.68 -9.38
C GLY A 217 6.40 -7.06 -10.54
N PHE A 218 5.10 -7.36 -10.60
CA PHE A 218 4.20 -6.78 -11.61
C PHE A 218 2.93 -6.25 -10.97
N VAL A 219 2.53 -5.06 -11.38
CA VAL A 219 1.19 -4.51 -11.15
C VAL A 219 0.55 -4.32 -12.52
N MET A 220 -0.63 -4.90 -12.74
CA MET A 220 -1.33 -4.72 -14.01
C MET A 220 -2.32 -3.55 -13.91
N MET A 221 -2.50 -2.81 -15.00
CA MET A 221 -3.56 -1.82 -15.15
C MET A 221 -4.50 -2.30 -16.26
N THR A 222 -5.82 -2.21 -16.06
CA THR A 222 -6.80 -2.73 -17.02
C THR A 222 -7.98 -1.79 -17.16
N ALA A 223 -8.48 -1.62 -18.39
CA ALA A 223 -9.79 -0.99 -18.65
C ALA A 223 -10.92 -2.01 -18.80
N ASN A 224 -10.60 -3.31 -18.78
CA ASN A 224 -11.54 -4.42 -18.99
C ASN A 224 -11.58 -5.35 -17.76
N GLU A 225 -12.75 -5.90 -17.48
CA GLU A 225 -13.03 -6.81 -16.36
C GLU A 225 -13.11 -8.28 -16.82
N ASP A 226 -12.29 -8.67 -17.80
CA ASP A 226 -12.23 -10.09 -18.24
C ASP A 226 -11.60 -10.96 -17.13
N ASP A 227 -12.46 -11.57 -16.32
CA ASP A 227 -12.10 -12.44 -15.19
C ASP A 227 -11.03 -13.49 -15.54
N ALA A 228 -11.04 -14.05 -16.75
CA ALA A 228 -10.08 -15.08 -17.14
C ALA A 228 -8.67 -14.49 -17.31
N LEU A 229 -8.57 -13.29 -17.90
CA LEU A 229 -7.30 -12.58 -18.04
C LEU A 229 -6.79 -12.06 -16.69
N LEU A 230 -7.67 -11.53 -15.85
CA LEU A 230 -7.32 -11.05 -14.51
C LEU A 230 -6.77 -12.20 -13.66
N LYS A 231 -7.46 -13.34 -13.66
CA LYS A 231 -7.00 -14.53 -12.94
C LYS A 231 -5.65 -15.02 -13.45
N ALA A 232 -5.46 -15.07 -14.77
CA ALA A 232 -4.18 -15.48 -15.35
C ALA A 232 -3.03 -14.55 -14.96
N ALA A 233 -3.27 -13.24 -14.84
CA ALA A 233 -2.25 -12.28 -14.43
C ALA A 233 -1.79 -12.52 -12.98
N LEU A 234 -2.74 -12.79 -12.07
CA LEU A 234 -2.43 -13.14 -10.68
C LEU A 234 -1.67 -14.49 -10.61
N GLU A 235 -2.10 -15.50 -11.36
CA GLU A 235 -1.42 -16.81 -11.42
C GLU A 235 0.01 -16.73 -11.96
N LEU A 236 0.30 -15.76 -12.82
CA LEU A 236 1.65 -15.46 -13.33
C LEU A 236 2.50 -14.62 -12.37
N GLY A 237 1.98 -14.33 -11.17
CA GLY A 237 2.68 -13.62 -10.12
C GLY A 237 2.65 -12.10 -10.28
N SER A 238 1.54 -11.56 -10.78
CA SER A 238 1.23 -10.14 -10.56
C SER A 238 0.81 -9.93 -9.11
N ALA A 239 1.33 -8.88 -8.48
CA ALA A 239 1.05 -8.53 -7.10
C ALA A 239 -0.35 -7.92 -6.93
N ASP A 240 -0.84 -7.21 -7.95
CA ASP A 240 -2.14 -6.55 -7.92
C ASP A 240 -2.62 -6.18 -9.33
N ILE A 241 -3.92 -5.94 -9.48
CA ILE A 241 -4.53 -5.47 -10.72
C ILE A 241 -5.39 -4.24 -10.43
N LEU A 242 -5.13 -3.16 -11.16
CA LEU A 242 -5.76 -1.85 -10.98
C LEU A 242 -6.71 -1.54 -12.15
N GLY A 243 -7.96 -1.20 -11.84
CA GLY A 243 -8.90 -0.68 -12.82
C GLY A 243 -8.53 0.73 -13.29
N LYS A 244 -8.63 1.01 -14.58
CA LYS A 244 -8.52 2.36 -15.15
C LYS A 244 -9.86 3.11 -14.97
N PRO A 245 -9.85 4.41 -14.63
CA PRO A 245 -8.68 5.27 -14.43
C PRO A 245 -7.94 4.95 -13.12
N VAL A 246 -6.61 4.85 -13.18
CA VAL A 246 -5.79 4.49 -12.03
C VAL A 246 -5.57 5.70 -11.13
N GLU A 247 -6.03 5.57 -9.89
CA GLU A 247 -5.80 6.57 -8.85
C GLU A 247 -4.35 6.49 -8.34
N PRO A 248 -3.60 7.62 -8.26
CA PRO A 248 -2.20 7.60 -7.87
C PRO A 248 -1.93 6.96 -6.50
N GLU A 249 -2.82 7.16 -5.52
CA GLU A 249 -2.67 6.56 -4.18
C GLU A 249 -2.84 5.04 -4.22
N ARG A 250 -3.83 4.54 -4.98
CA ARG A 250 -4.02 3.10 -5.17
C ARG A 250 -2.85 2.46 -5.90
N LEU A 251 -2.28 3.15 -6.88
CA LEU A 251 -1.06 2.71 -7.56
C LEU A 251 0.11 2.61 -6.59
N LEU A 252 0.32 3.60 -5.73
CA LEU A 252 1.40 3.56 -4.76
C LEU A 252 1.30 2.35 -3.85
N VAL A 253 0.10 2.05 -3.35
CA VAL A 253 -0.15 0.87 -2.52
C VAL A 253 0.25 -0.40 -3.29
N ALA A 254 -0.24 -0.58 -4.52
CA ALA A 254 0.11 -1.75 -5.34
C ALA A 254 1.61 -1.86 -5.62
N VAL A 255 2.29 -0.73 -5.88
CA VAL A 255 3.74 -0.65 -6.05
C VAL A 255 4.47 -1.11 -4.78
N GLN A 256 4.08 -0.57 -3.63
CA GLN A 256 4.69 -0.91 -2.34
C GLN A 256 4.50 -2.40 -2.01
N VAL A 257 3.30 -2.95 -2.26
CA VAL A 257 3.03 -4.38 -2.11
C VAL A 257 3.95 -5.19 -3.01
N GLY A 258 3.98 -4.85 -4.30
CA GLY A 258 4.74 -5.59 -5.29
C GLY A 258 6.25 -5.54 -5.05
N LEU A 259 6.77 -4.50 -4.40
CA LEU A 259 8.18 -4.42 -4.01
C LEU A 259 8.48 -5.25 -2.75
N VAL A 260 7.58 -5.25 -1.76
CA VAL A 260 7.78 -6.02 -0.52
C VAL A 260 7.68 -7.53 -0.75
N LEU A 261 6.75 -7.99 -1.60
CA LEU A 261 6.57 -9.42 -1.87
C LEU A 261 7.74 -10.07 -2.65
N LEU A 262 8.73 -9.29 -3.09
CA LEU A 262 9.92 -9.79 -3.79
C LEU A 262 11.04 -10.26 -2.84
N HIS A 263 10.90 -10.02 -1.54
CA HIS A 263 11.86 -10.33 -0.48
C HIS A 263 11.31 -11.38 0.48
#